data_AF-A0AAN7DKI1-F1
#
_entry.id   AF-A0AAN7DKI1-F1
#
_cell.length_a   1.000
_cell.length_b   1.000
_cell.length_c   1.000
_cell.angle_alpha   90.00
_cell.angle_beta   90.00
_cell.angle_gamma   90.00
#
_symmetry.space_group_name_H-M   'P 1'
#
loop_
_entity.id
_entity.type
_entity.pdbx_description
1 polymer ?
#
loop_
_entity_poly.entity_id
_entity_poly.type
_entity_poly.pdbx_seq_one_letter_code
_entity_poly.pdbx_strand_id
1 'polypeptide(L)'
;MSHGGLGLLDPAVQINALQWRWLHPLLHPSDPTPPTKTSLPYLRVILNFFLATPSYPTYHWSLLFPACRPSSARKVIAPLYNLLRAVDTIVRKFGVCHVSFSTCLRLPFSTLVEHNLPPNHSLSPTFRSPKEVVKHYPRVLQLTGNDVFIFDITTQALQLRTSVIGLPHQPTSLRAINFLQAQNLLLTNFIHFNMLLLVPRPNITHIDLSTITNYSDSISLVSTLLLSLLATSFSFESHSFLLSLPTNQGFKSLPLHTNPSSYSSPLDVAKWKQFWTLQIPLNARNTWFRILHEKVTTRQLLHQRLRDSFTPYCPHCQSSSSTTPTIIEDTEHFLFSCPRKLDVWRQTLSLYISPRFSYFAYEEYIAILHLRLDIDRSSHELFPALSVFQVFACIQQAIWSAHYRQVFQHVPFIPSTVIHSIHRTLLNLDSQLSFDTII
;
A
#
# COMPACT_ATOMS: atom_id res chain seq x y z
N MET A 1 43.27 -0.54 -9.97
CA MET A 1 42.93 0.02 -8.64
C MET A 1 41.69 0.90 -8.84
N SER A 2 40.51 0.31 -8.70
CA SER A 2 39.36 0.66 -9.54
C SER A 2 38.07 0.80 -8.73
N HIS A 3 37.65 2.07 -8.62
CA HIS A 3 36.38 2.55 -8.12
C HIS A 3 35.20 1.89 -8.86
N GLY A 4 34.28 1.26 -8.13
CA GLY A 4 33.09 0.64 -8.74
C GLY A 4 32.16 -0.14 -7.79
N GLY A 5 32.25 0.07 -6.48
CA GLY A 5 31.33 -0.55 -5.51
C GLY A 5 30.26 0.43 -5.09
N LEU A 6 29.08 0.41 -5.72
CA LEU A 6 27.89 0.99 -5.10
C LEU A 6 27.62 0.15 -3.83
N GLY A 7 27.93 0.71 -2.67
CA GLY A 7 27.63 0.11 -1.37
C GLY A 7 26.15 -0.29 -1.35
N LEU A 8 25.91 -1.60 -1.26
CA LEU A 8 24.58 -2.19 -1.23
C LEU A 8 23.76 -1.56 -0.09
N LEU A 9 22.85 -0.66 -0.45
CA LEU A 9 21.79 -0.21 0.45
C LEU A 9 20.94 -1.42 0.83
N ASP A 10 20.74 -1.62 2.14
CA ASP A 10 19.83 -2.64 2.68
C ASP A 10 18.48 -2.60 1.92
N PRO A 11 18.01 -3.72 1.35
CA PRO A 11 16.75 -3.79 0.62
C PRO A 11 15.56 -3.21 1.39
N ALA A 12 15.54 -3.32 2.73
CA ALA A 12 14.51 -2.70 3.56
C ALA A 12 14.58 -1.17 3.52
N VAL A 13 15.79 -0.61 3.56
CA VAL A 13 16.04 0.83 3.43
C VAL A 13 15.64 1.31 2.04
N GLN A 14 15.97 0.56 0.99
CA GLN A 14 15.58 0.90 -0.38
C GLN A 14 14.05 0.88 -0.59
N ILE A 15 13.35 -0.15 -0.07
CA ILE A 15 11.89 -0.23 -0.15
C ILE A 15 11.24 0.96 0.57
N ASN A 16 11.75 1.35 1.74
CA ASN A 16 11.27 2.51 2.48
C ASN A 16 11.55 3.82 1.71
N ALA A 17 12.73 3.95 1.10
CA ALA A 17 13.10 5.10 0.27
C ALA A 17 12.15 5.28 -0.92
N LEU A 18 11.71 4.19 -1.55
CA LEU A 18 10.74 4.27 -2.67
C LEU A 18 9.36 4.76 -2.23
N GLN A 19 8.96 4.53 -0.97
CA GLN A 19 7.69 5.04 -0.45
C GLN A 19 7.74 6.55 -0.19
N TRP A 20 8.92 7.13 0.06
CA TRP A 20 9.05 8.55 0.43
C TRP A 20 8.45 9.53 -0.60
N ARG A 21 8.53 9.21 -1.89
CA ARG A 21 7.92 10.00 -2.97
C ARG A 21 6.40 10.22 -2.76
N TRP A 22 5.75 9.26 -2.12
CA TRP A 22 4.33 9.30 -1.77
C TRP A 22 4.11 9.80 -0.35
N LEU A 23 4.99 9.48 0.60
CA LEU A 23 4.85 9.91 1.99
C LEU A 23 4.94 11.42 2.18
N HIS A 24 5.87 12.09 1.49
CA HIS A 24 6.02 13.54 1.62
C HIS A 24 4.70 14.31 1.40
N PRO A 25 4.01 14.18 0.25
CA PRO A 25 2.74 14.89 0.03
C PRO A 25 1.55 14.32 0.82
N LEU A 26 1.69 13.14 1.46
CA LEU A 26 0.69 12.57 2.35
C LEU A 26 0.85 13.08 3.79
N LEU A 27 2.08 13.36 4.23
CA LEU A 27 2.38 13.90 5.55
C LEU A 27 2.28 15.42 5.59
N HIS A 28 2.44 16.09 4.44
CA HIS A 28 2.37 17.55 4.40
C HIS A 28 0.92 18.04 4.63
N PRO A 29 0.68 18.91 5.64
CA PRO A 29 -0.67 19.30 6.06
C PRO A 29 -1.44 20.13 5.02
N SER A 30 -0.76 20.67 4.01
CA SER A 30 -1.35 21.62 3.05
C SER A 30 -0.79 21.52 1.63
N ASP A 31 -0.12 20.42 1.26
CA ASP A 31 0.49 20.33 -0.08
C ASP A 31 -0.61 20.13 -1.13
N PRO A 32 -0.81 21.09 -2.06
CA PRO A 32 -1.73 20.90 -3.17
C PRO A 32 -1.28 19.69 -3.97
N THR A 33 -2.23 18.84 -4.37
CA THR A 33 -1.90 17.65 -5.17
C THR A 33 -1.18 18.09 -6.44
N PRO A 34 0.08 17.70 -6.67
CA PRO A 34 0.78 18.05 -7.90
C PRO A 34 -0.03 17.51 -9.09
N PRO A 35 -0.16 18.26 -10.20
CA PRO A 35 -0.91 17.80 -11.38
C PRO A 35 -0.37 16.47 -11.92
N THR A 36 0.90 16.16 -11.65
CA THR A 36 1.58 14.91 -12.05
C THR A 36 1.26 13.71 -11.15
N LYS A 37 0.59 13.88 -10.00
CA LYS A 37 0.30 12.81 -9.03
C LYS A 37 -1.21 12.56 -8.90
N THR A 38 -1.85 12.18 -10.00
CA THR A 38 -3.30 11.92 -10.10
C THR A 38 -3.83 10.83 -9.14
N SER A 39 -2.97 9.93 -8.65
CA SER A 39 -3.35 8.90 -7.68
C SER A 39 -3.41 9.39 -6.22
N LEU A 40 -2.85 10.56 -5.91
CA LEU A 40 -2.73 11.05 -4.54
C LEU A 40 -4.10 11.32 -3.85
N PRO A 41 -5.11 11.91 -4.51
CA PRO A 41 -6.43 12.07 -3.91
C PRO A 41 -7.07 10.72 -3.52
N TYR A 42 -6.96 9.72 -4.40
CA TYR A 42 -7.46 8.37 -4.14
C TYR A 42 -6.74 7.72 -2.97
N LEU A 43 -5.41 7.87 -2.88
CA LEU A 43 -4.63 7.38 -1.73
C LEU A 43 -5.06 8.04 -0.43
N ARG A 44 -5.32 9.36 -0.41
CA ARG A 44 -5.82 10.07 0.79
C ARG A 44 -7.19 9.53 1.24
N VAL A 45 -8.10 9.28 0.30
CA VAL A 45 -9.43 8.69 0.59
C VAL A 45 -9.28 7.28 1.16
N ILE A 46 -8.47 6.43 0.53
CA ILE A 46 -8.20 5.07 0.99
C ILE A 46 -7.58 5.09 2.40
N LEU A 47 -6.59 5.95 2.64
CA LEU A 47 -5.94 6.08 3.94
C LEU A 47 -6.93 6.52 5.02
N ASN A 48 -7.75 7.53 4.75
CA ASN A 48 -8.81 7.93 5.70
C ASN A 48 -9.77 6.77 5.97
N PHE A 49 -10.23 6.07 4.92
CA PHE A 49 -11.16 4.95 5.07
C PHE A 49 -10.60 3.83 5.98
N PHE A 50 -9.32 3.50 5.84
CA PHE A 50 -8.71 2.42 6.62
C PHE A 50 -8.10 2.84 7.97
N LEU A 51 -7.72 4.12 8.13
CA LEU A 51 -6.91 4.58 9.27
C LEU A 51 -7.58 5.62 10.15
N ALA A 52 -8.67 6.26 9.70
CA ALA A 52 -9.44 7.16 10.54
C ALA A 52 -10.31 6.38 11.53
N THR A 53 -10.48 6.94 12.72
CA THR A 53 -11.36 6.43 13.78
C THR A 53 -12.14 7.59 14.39
N PRO A 54 -13.22 7.34 15.16
CA PRO A 54 -13.96 8.41 15.83
C PRO A 54 -13.07 9.30 16.74
N SER A 55 -12.05 8.71 17.37
CA SER A 55 -11.09 9.44 18.21
C SER A 55 -10.00 10.16 17.41
N TYR A 56 -9.67 9.64 16.22
CA TYR A 56 -8.61 10.13 15.35
C TYR A 56 -9.14 10.23 13.90
N PRO A 57 -9.85 11.31 13.54
CA PRO A 57 -10.70 11.33 12.35
C PRO A 57 -9.94 11.50 11.03
N THR A 58 -8.61 11.63 11.07
CA THR A 58 -7.78 11.72 9.87
C THR A 58 -6.64 10.71 9.92
N TYR A 59 -6.25 10.21 8.75
CA TYR A 59 -5.15 9.24 8.65
C TYR A 59 -3.82 9.76 9.22
N HIS A 60 -3.62 11.07 9.31
CA HIS A 60 -2.39 11.71 9.79
C HIS A 60 -2.03 11.29 11.21
N TRP A 61 -3.01 11.14 12.09
CA TRP A 61 -2.80 10.65 13.46
C TRP A 61 -2.20 9.24 13.46
N SER A 62 -2.76 8.36 12.63
CA SER A 62 -2.31 6.98 12.43
C SER A 62 -0.93 6.89 11.77
N LEU A 63 -0.55 7.87 10.93
CA LEU A 63 0.79 7.97 10.36
C LEU A 63 1.80 8.45 11.42
N LEU A 64 1.50 9.53 12.13
CA LEU A 64 2.36 10.09 13.18
C LEU A 64 2.59 9.10 14.32
N PHE A 65 1.51 8.51 14.81
CA PHE A 65 1.50 7.68 16.02
C PHE A 65 0.94 6.29 15.73
N PRO A 66 1.76 5.24 15.79
CA PRO A 66 1.30 3.86 15.60
C PRO A 66 0.21 3.44 16.59
N ALA A 67 0.20 4.02 17.79
CA ALA A 67 -0.80 3.76 18.83
C ALA A 67 -2.21 4.28 18.47
N CYS A 68 -2.33 5.21 17.52
CA CYS A 68 -3.62 5.73 17.04
C CYS A 68 -4.25 4.87 15.95
N ARG A 69 -3.54 3.84 15.45
CA ARG A 69 -4.03 2.99 14.35
C ARG A 69 -5.15 2.07 14.82
N PRO A 70 -6.18 1.85 13.98
CA PRO A 70 -7.20 0.86 14.29
C PRO A 70 -6.60 -0.55 14.30
N SER A 71 -7.16 -1.45 15.10
CA SER A 71 -6.72 -2.85 15.18
C SER A 71 -6.79 -3.58 13.82
N SER A 72 -7.71 -3.15 12.94
CA SER A 72 -7.85 -3.64 11.57
C SER A 72 -6.72 -3.19 10.63
N ALA A 73 -5.92 -2.17 11.00
CA ALA A 73 -4.85 -1.63 10.17
C ALA A 73 -3.78 -2.69 9.79
N ARG A 74 -3.64 -3.76 10.59
CA ARG A 74 -2.72 -4.88 10.28
C ARG A 74 -3.26 -5.85 9.24
N LYS A 75 -4.57 -5.85 8.98
CA LYS A 75 -5.23 -6.67 7.93
C LYS A 75 -5.27 -5.95 6.58
N VAL A 76 -4.64 -4.79 6.49
CA VAL A 76 -4.75 -3.89 5.35
C VAL A 76 -3.99 -4.44 4.14
N ILE A 77 -4.49 -4.10 2.95
CA ILE A 77 -3.93 -4.40 1.63
C ILE A 77 -2.40 -4.10 1.61
N ALA A 78 -1.61 -5.03 1.06
CA ALA A 78 -0.14 -5.01 1.04
C ALA A 78 0.54 -3.65 0.71
N PRO A 79 0.02 -2.80 -0.20
CA PRO A 79 0.63 -1.50 -0.49
C PRO A 79 0.62 -0.52 0.70
N LEU A 80 -0.46 -0.52 1.50
CA LEU A 80 -0.58 0.36 2.65
C LEU A 80 0.29 -0.12 3.80
N TYR A 81 0.51 -1.43 3.93
CA TYR A 81 1.46 -1.98 4.90
C TYR A 81 2.88 -1.44 4.67
N ASN A 82 3.34 -1.43 3.41
CA ASN A 82 4.66 -0.87 3.07
C ASN A 82 4.74 0.63 3.36
N LEU A 83 3.63 1.36 3.13
CA LEU A 83 3.54 2.79 3.42
C LEU A 83 3.62 3.06 4.93
N LEU A 84 2.84 2.33 5.74
CA LEU A 84 2.87 2.43 7.21
C LEU A 84 4.24 2.06 7.78
N ARG A 85 4.84 0.97 7.28
CA ARG A 85 6.18 0.53 7.67
C ARG A 85 7.22 1.62 7.36
N ALA A 86 7.15 2.23 6.18
CA ALA A 86 8.07 3.29 5.79
C ALA A 86 7.90 4.56 6.63
N VAL A 87 6.69 4.90 7.06
CA VAL A 87 6.47 6.01 8.01
C VAL A 87 7.03 5.67 9.39
N ASP A 88 6.92 4.42 9.82
CA ASP A 88 7.39 4.00 11.15
C ASP A 88 8.90 4.04 11.32
N THR A 89 9.64 3.89 10.22
CA THR A 89 11.10 4.00 10.23
C THR A 89 11.61 5.44 10.27
N ILE A 90 10.72 6.43 10.12
CA ILE A 90 11.11 7.84 10.23
C ILE A 90 11.51 8.13 11.68
N VAL A 91 12.71 8.67 11.86
CA VAL A 91 13.20 9.09 13.18
C VAL A 91 12.36 10.26 13.66
N ARG A 92 11.59 10.04 14.74
CA ARG A 92 10.71 11.06 15.33
C ARG A 92 11.51 11.91 16.31
N LYS A 93 11.85 13.15 15.95
CA LYS A 93 12.45 14.14 16.88
C LYS A 93 11.45 15.24 17.23
N PHE A 94 10.43 14.89 18.00
CA PHE A 94 9.42 15.84 18.48
C PHE A 94 9.91 16.76 19.62
N GLY A 95 11.19 16.70 19.97
CA GLY A 95 11.76 17.48 21.07
C GLY A 95 11.76 19.00 20.86
N VAL A 96 11.56 19.47 19.64
CA VAL A 96 11.58 20.91 19.27
C VAL A 96 10.20 21.38 18.80
N CYS A 97 9.18 20.52 18.81
CA CYS A 97 7.86 20.87 18.29
C CYS A 97 6.96 21.43 19.40
N HIS A 98 6.19 22.48 19.06
CA HIS A 98 5.13 22.99 19.92
C HIS A 98 3.85 22.20 19.64
N VAL A 99 3.37 21.47 20.65
CA VAL A 99 2.13 20.68 20.58
C VAL A 99 1.09 21.35 21.45
N SER A 100 -0.14 21.50 20.93
CA SER A 100 -1.23 22.13 21.69
C SER A 100 -1.64 21.27 22.89
N PHE A 101 -2.13 21.90 23.96
CA PHE A 101 -2.70 21.21 25.13
C PHE A 101 -3.80 20.21 24.73
N SER A 102 -4.67 20.67 23.83
CA SER A 102 -5.77 19.91 23.24
C SER A 102 -5.29 18.62 22.56
N THR A 103 -4.17 18.68 21.83
CA THR A 103 -3.52 17.53 21.21
C THR A 103 -2.91 16.61 22.26
N CYS A 104 -2.16 17.14 23.23
CA CYS A 104 -1.52 16.36 24.31
C CYS A 104 -2.52 15.53 25.11
N LEU A 105 -3.68 16.10 25.46
CA LEU A 105 -4.72 15.42 26.24
C LEU A 105 -5.44 14.33 25.43
N ARG A 106 -5.54 14.46 24.10
CA ARG A 106 -6.17 13.46 23.22
C ARG A 106 -5.27 12.28 22.88
N LEU A 107 -3.96 12.47 22.91
CA LEU A 107 -3.01 11.44 22.52
C LEU A 107 -3.02 10.24 23.47
N PRO A 108 -2.77 9.01 22.97
CA PRO A 108 -2.57 7.86 23.83
C PRO A 108 -1.39 8.10 24.78
N PHE A 109 -1.52 7.72 26.05
CA PHE A 109 -0.49 7.88 27.07
C PHE A 109 0.83 7.22 26.66
N SER A 110 0.76 6.09 25.94
CA SER A 110 1.95 5.46 25.34
C SER A 110 2.73 6.37 24.40
N THR A 111 2.13 7.37 23.76
CA THR A 111 2.85 8.33 22.90
C THR A 111 3.45 9.50 23.67
N LEU A 112 3.03 9.70 24.92
CA LEU A 112 3.44 10.81 25.78
C LEU A 112 4.69 10.46 26.60
N VAL A 113 5.02 9.18 26.71
CA VAL A 113 6.19 8.67 27.43
C VAL A 113 7.35 8.34 26.49
N GLU A 114 8.57 8.52 26.96
CA GLU A 114 9.79 8.17 26.23
C GLU A 114 9.95 6.65 26.18
N HIS A 115 10.22 6.12 24.99
CA HIS A 115 10.42 4.66 24.79
C HIS A 115 11.88 4.27 24.73
N ASN A 116 12.75 5.19 24.31
CA ASN A 116 14.17 4.97 24.15
C ASN A 116 14.91 6.24 24.55
N LEU A 117 16.03 6.10 25.25
CA LEU A 117 16.99 7.18 25.45
C LEU A 117 18.23 6.91 24.60
N PRO A 118 18.86 7.97 24.05
CA PRO A 118 20.11 7.78 23.35
C PRO A 118 21.22 7.38 24.34
N PRO A 119 22.21 6.60 23.90
CA PRO A 119 23.21 5.98 24.78
C PRO A 119 24.11 6.99 25.52
N ASN A 120 24.15 8.23 25.03
CA ASN A 120 24.87 9.35 25.65
C ASN A 120 24.06 10.08 26.74
N HIS A 121 22.81 9.69 27.00
CA HIS A 121 21.97 10.31 28.02
C HIS A 121 22.35 9.81 29.42
N SER A 122 22.41 10.71 30.41
CA SER A 122 22.81 10.40 31.79
C SER A 122 21.97 9.29 32.45
N LEU A 123 20.68 9.23 32.12
CA LEU A 123 19.73 8.21 32.61
C LEU A 123 19.70 6.92 31.77
N SER A 124 20.47 6.82 30.69
CA SER A 124 20.48 5.62 29.83
C SER A 124 20.78 4.29 30.55
N PRO A 125 21.69 4.19 31.55
CA PRO A 125 22.01 2.90 32.17
C PRO A 125 20.91 2.38 33.12
N THR A 126 20.06 3.26 33.64
CA THR A 126 18.98 2.91 34.58
C THR A 126 17.60 2.95 33.92
N PHE A 127 17.52 3.42 32.68
CA PHE A 127 16.29 3.53 31.92
C PHE A 127 15.71 2.15 31.62
N ARG A 128 14.44 1.98 31.97
CA ARG A 128 13.64 0.82 31.60
C ARG A 128 12.55 1.25 30.65
N SER A 129 12.32 0.45 29.61
CA SER A 129 11.30 0.80 28.63
C SER A 129 9.91 0.81 29.30
N PRO A 130 8.96 1.64 28.84
CA PRO A 130 7.62 1.70 29.43
C PRO A 130 6.94 0.33 29.50
N LYS A 131 7.18 -0.54 28.51
CA LYS A 131 6.63 -1.91 28.47
C LYS A 131 7.15 -2.79 29.60
N GLU A 132 8.41 -2.62 30.01
CA GLU A 132 9.00 -3.38 31.12
C GLU A 132 8.50 -2.87 32.46
N VAL A 133 8.44 -1.55 32.62
CA VAL A 133 7.96 -0.90 33.85
C VAL A 133 6.51 -1.28 34.14
N VAL A 134 5.65 -1.27 33.12
CA VAL A 134 4.22 -1.56 33.27
C VAL A 134 3.87 -3.01 32.96
N LYS A 135 4.83 -3.96 33.00
CA LYS A 135 4.61 -5.38 32.65
C LYS A 135 3.41 -6.01 33.37
N HIS A 136 3.24 -5.69 34.66
CA HIS A 136 2.13 -6.20 35.48
C HIS A 136 0.83 -5.42 35.28
N TYR A 137 0.89 -4.23 34.67
CA TYR A 137 -0.23 -3.32 34.47
C TYR A 137 -0.25 -2.72 33.05
N PRO A 138 -0.34 -3.54 31.99
CA PRO A 138 -0.19 -3.09 30.61
C PRO A 138 -1.27 -2.10 30.17
N ARG A 139 -2.44 -2.10 30.85
CA ARG A 139 -3.53 -1.16 30.61
C ARG A 139 -3.14 0.31 30.84
N VAL A 140 -2.08 0.59 31.61
CA VAL A 140 -1.56 1.95 31.81
C VAL A 140 -1.21 2.62 30.48
N LEU A 141 -0.62 1.87 29.53
CA LEU A 141 -0.24 2.41 28.22
C LEU A 141 -1.43 2.63 27.27
N GLN A 142 -2.62 2.13 27.63
CA GLN A 142 -3.86 2.28 26.86
C GLN A 142 -4.68 3.51 27.29
N LEU A 143 -4.27 4.18 28.37
CA LEU A 143 -4.87 5.45 28.80
C LEU A 143 -4.65 6.55 27.76
N THR A 144 -5.39 7.64 27.89
CA THR A 144 -5.18 8.89 27.15
C THR A 144 -4.45 9.92 28.01
N GLY A 145 -3.93 10.98 27.39
CA GLY A 145 -3.35 12.11 28.13
C GLY A 145 -4.34 12.71 29.13
N ASN A 146 -5.62 12.78 28.79
CA ASN A 146 -6.67 13.32 29.66
C ASN A 146 -6.92 12.48 30.93
N ASP A 147 -6.61 11.18 30.91
CA ASP A 147 -6.73 10.32 32.08
C ASP A 147 -5.63 10.59 33.13
N VAL A 148 -4.52 11.22 32.72
CA VAL A 148 -3.33 11.41 33.56
C VAL A 148 -3.07 12.89 33.87
N PHE A 149 -3.34 13.77 32.90
CA PHE A 149 -3.07 15.19 32.99
C PHE A 149 -4.37 16.00 33.02
N ILE A 150 -4.29 17.19 33.61
CA ILE A 150 -5.33 18.21 33.60
C ILE A 150 -4.71 19.54 33.17
N PHE A 151 -5.47 20.35 32.45
CA PHE A 151 -5.09 21.72 32.16
C PHE A 151 -5.56 22.63 33.30
N ASP A 152 -4.62 23.37 33.87
CA ASP A 152 -4.92 24.38 34.87
C ASP A 152 -5.00 25.76 34.23
N ILE A 153 -6.20 26.35 34.29
CA ILE A 153 -6.51 27.65 33.71
C ILE A 153 -5.71 28.77 34.40
N THR A 154 -5.43 28.63 35.70
CA THR A 154 -4.73 29.66 36.47
C THR A 154 -3.27 29.76 36.07
N THR A 155 -2.63 28.62 35.85
CA THR A 155 -1.21 28.52 35.50
C THR A 155 -0.94 28.41 34.00
N GLN A 156 -1.99 28.24 33.18
CA GLN A 156 -1.89 28.03 31.73
C GLN A 156 -0.91 26.90 31.36
N ALA A 157 -0.90 25.84 32.18
CA ALA A 157 0.00 24.71 32.06
C ALA A 157 -0.73 23.38 32.28
N LEU A 158 -0.16 22.30 31.70
CA LEU A 158 -0.55 20.95 32.04
C LEU A 158 0.03 20.56 33.39
N GLN A 159 -0.80 19.96 34.23
CA GLN A 159 -0.42 19.42 35.52
C GLN A 159 -0.80 17.95 35.60
N LEU A 160 -0.07 17.22 36.43
CA LEU A 160 -0.44 15.86 36.79
C LEU A 160 -1.71 15.91 37.65
N ARG A 161 -2.68 15.05 37.36
CA ARG A 161 -3.90 14.98 38.17
C ARG A 161 -3.57 14.59 39.61
N THR A 162 -4.12 15.34 40.57
CA THR A 162 -4.08 15.02 42.00
C THR A 162 -5.26 14.17 42.44
N SER A 163 -6.39 14.26 41.72
CA SER A 163 -7.59 13.46 41.94
C SER A 163 -7.96 12.70 40.67
N VAL A 164 -8.29 11.41 40.84
CA VAL A 164 -8.78 10.52 39.78
C VAL A 164 -10.30 10.33 39.83
N ILE A 165 -10.98 11.02 40.75
CA ILE A 165 -12.43 10.91 40.95
C ILE A 165 -13.14 11.39 39.68
N GLY A 166 -14.05 10.57 39.16
CA GLY A 166 -14.83 10.87 37.94
C GLY A 166 -14.19 10.41 36.63
N LEU A 167 -12.98 9.85 36.65
CA LEU A 167 -12.37 9.27 35.44
C LEU A 167 -12.93 7.87 35.13
N PRO A 168 -13.00 7.47 33.84
CA PRO A 168 -13.48 6.15 33.45
C PRO A 168 -12.58 5.00 33.92
N HIS A 169 -11.27 5.26 34.12
CA HIS A 169 -10.28 4.25 34.48
C HIS A 169 -9.47 4.65 35.73
N GLN A 170 -10.16 4.97 36.83
CA GLN A 170 -9.55 5.49 38.06
C GLN A 170 -8.34 4.70 38.59
N PRO A 171 -8.40 3.36 38.80
CA PRO A 171 -7.28 2.61 39.37
C PRO A 171 -6.05 2.57 38.44
N THR A 172 -6.29 2.51 37.13
CA THR A 172 -5.24 2.52 36.12
C THR A 172 -4.59 3.89 36.02
N SER A 173 -5.39 4.95 36.09
CA SER A 173 -4.94 6.35 36.06
C SER A 173 -4.08 6.67 37.28
N LEU A 174 -4.51 6.25 38.48
CA LEU A 174 -3.74 6.40 39.71
C LEU A 174 -2.38 5.69 39.62
N ARG A 175 -2.34 4.48 39.04
CA ARG A 175 -1.06 3.78 38.81
C ARG A 175 -0.15 4.52 37.84
N ALA A 176 -0.69 5.08 36.75
CA ALA A 176 0.08 5.88 35.81
C ALA A 176 0.71 7.11 36.49
N ILE A 177 -0.09 7.81 37.30
CA ILE A 177 0.34 8.95 38.12
C ILE A 177 1.47 8.54 39.08
N ASN A 178 1.32 7.43 39.79
CA ASN A 178 2.34 6.93 40.71
C ASN A 178 3.64 6.56 39.99
N PHE A 179 3.57 5.98 38.78
CA PHE A 179 4.77 5.68 37.99
C PHE A 179 5.51 6.95 37.54
N LEU A 180 4.78 8.02 37.22
CA LEU A 180 5.37 9.31 36.87
C LEU A 180 5.99 10.01 38.08
N GLN A 181 5.30 10.01 39.22
CA GLN A 181 5.82 10.59 40.47
C GLN A 181 7.07 9.87 40.98
N ALA A 182 7.10 8.54 40.85
CA ALA A 182 8.27 7.72 41.17
C ALA A 182 9.37 7.77 40.10
N GLN A 183 9.22 8.58 39.04
CA GLN A 183 10.17 8.70 37.92
C GLN A 183 10.48 7.39 37.19
N ASN A 184 9.58 6.40 37.28
CA ASN A 184 9.71 5.13 36.56
C ASN A 184 9.34 5.27 35.08
N LEU A 185 8.50 6.25 34.75
CA LEU A 185 8.17 6.62 33.37
C LEU A 185 8.63 8.05 33.12
N LEU A 186 9.30 8.28 32.00
CA LEU A 186 9.75 9.61 31.58
C LEU A 186 8.79 10.15 30.52
N LEU A 187 8.47 11.44 30.60
CA LEU A 187 7.62 12.11 29.62
C LEU A 187 8.45 12.64 28.46
N THR A 188 7.79 12.77 27.31
CA THR A 188 8.38 13.41 26.14
C THR A 188 8.60 14.90 26.35
N ASN A 189 9.59 15.47 25.66
CA ASN A 189 9.95 16.89 25.81
C ASN A 189 8.79 17.84 25.50
N PHE A 190 7.97 17.57 24.48
CA PHE A 190 6.84 18.44 24.14
C PHE A 190 5.76 18.45 25.24
N ILE A 191 5.64 17.38 26.05
CA ILE A 191 4.78 17.41 27.23
C ILE A 191 5.41 18.29 28.31
N HIS A 192 6.70 18.12 28.59
CA HIS A 192 7.40 18.97 29.56
C HIS A 192 7.26 20.45 29.21
N PHE A 193 7.42 20.84 27.94
CA PHE A 193 7.17 22.21 27.51
C PHE A 193 5.77 22.69 27.89
N ASN A 194 4.74 21.86 27.72
CA ASN A 194 3.36 22.18 28.11
C ASN A 194 3.13 22.24 29.63
N MET A 195 4.04 21.74 30.46
CA MET A 195 3.98 21.84 31.93
C MET A 195 4.73 23.05 32.49
N LEU A 196 5.55 23.73 31.67
CA LEU A 196 6.30 24.92 32.11
C LEU A 196 5.39 26.16 32.23
N LEU A 197 5.50 26.86 33.36
CA LEU A 197 4.70 28.03 33.73
C LEU A 197 5.09 29.31 32.97
N LEU A 198 6.34 29.42 32.52
CA LEU A 198 6.92 30.66 31.97
C LEU A 198 7.01 30.67 30.44
N VAL A 199 6.25 29.81 29.76
CA VAL A 199 6.24 29.77 28.28
C VAL A 199 5.18 30.75 27.78
N PRO A 200 5.53 31.77 26.97
CA PRO A 200 4.57 32.74 26.45
C PRO A 200 3.55 32.04 25.54
N ARG A 201 2.27 32.13 25.90
CA ARG A 201 1.14 31.51 25.20
C ARG A 201 -0.07 32.44 25.17
N PRO A 202 -0.97 32.30 24.17
CA PRO A 202 -2.28 32.94 24.24
C PRO A 202 -3.05 32.44 25.46
N ASN A 203 -3.82 33.34 26.09
CA ASN A 203 -4.63 33.00 27.25
C ASN A 203 -5.81 32.11 26.81
N ILE A 204 -5.83 30.86 27.29
CA ILE A 204 -6.84 29.86 26.93
C ILE A 204 -7.78 29.68 28.13
N THR A 205 -9.05 30.04 27.93
CA THR A 205 -10.09 29.93 28.96
C THR A 205 -10.77 28.57 28.97
N HIS A 206 -10.79 27.87 27.84
CA HIS A 206 -11.43 26.55 27.70
C HIS A 206 -10.68 25.69 26.69
N ILE A 207 -10.49 24.41 27.00
CA ILE A 207 -9.98 23.41 26.06
C ILE A 207 -11.15 22.56 25.59
N ASP A 208 -11.48 22.65 24.31
CA ASP A 208 -12.46 21.77 23.72
C ASP A 208 -11.87 20.36 23.53
N LEU A 209 -12.40 19.39 24.27
CA LEU A 209 -12.11 17.96 24.19
C LEU A 209 -13.21 17.19 23.42
N SER A 210 -14.18 17.89 22.82
CA SER A 210 -15.25 17.29 22.02
C SER A 210 -14.71 16.50 20.82
N THR A 211 -15.57 15.61 20.31
CA THR A 211 -15.26 14.80 19.13
C THR A 211 -15.02 15.72 17.93
N ILE A 212 -13.86 15.54 17.29
CA ILE A 212 -13.48 16.32 16.12
C ILE A 212 -14.31 15.84 14.93
N THR A 213 -15.24 16.67 14.46
CA THR A 213 -16.11 16.37 13.32
C THR A 213 -15.57 16.92 12.01
N ASN A 214 -14.69 17.93 12.07
CA ASN A 214 -14.17 18.64 10.91
C ASN A 214 -12.72 18.24 10.58
N TYR A 215 -12.46 18.02 9.29
CA TYR A 215 -11.14 17.67 8.77
C TYR A 215 -10.11 18.79 9.01
N SER A 216 -10.46 20.06 8.75
CA SER A 216 -9.52 21.19 8.89
C SER A 216 -9.00 21.31 10.32
N ASP A 217 -9.91 21.14 11.28
CA ASP A 217 -9.62 21.29 12.70
C ASP A 217 -8.75 20.13 13.16
N SER A 218 -9.02 18.92 12.69
CA SER A 218 -8.15 17.75 12.93
C SER A 218 -6.72 17.95 12.41
N ILE A 219 -6.56 18.49 11.20
CA ILE A 219 -5.24 18.74 10.61
C ILE A 219 -4.49 19.82 11.39
N SER A 220 -5.17 20.88 11.82
CA SER A 220 -4.54 21.96 12.59
C SER A 220 -3.86 21.44 13.87
N LEU A 221 -4.49 20.48 14.56
CA LEU A 221 -4.00 19.88 15.81
C LEU A 221 -2.72 19.06 15.66
N VAL A 222 -2.43 18.54 14.46
CA VAL A 222 -1.25 17.71 14.16
C VAL A 222 -0.25 18.39 13.22
N SER A 223 -0.58 19.56 12.69
CA SER A 223 0.22 20.29 11.70
C SER A 223 1.67 20.52 12.14
N THR A 224 1.88 20.96 13.40
CA THR A 224 3.23 21.20 13.94
C THR A 224 4.04 19.92 14.09
N LEU A 225 3.40 18.81 14.46
CA LEU A 225 4.02 17.48 14.55
C LEU A 225 4.40 16.95 13.15
N LEU A 226 3.53 17.14 12.15
CA LEU A 226 3.79 16.77 10.76
C LEU A 226 4.97 17.57 10.19
N LEU A 227 4.97 18.89 10.38
CA LEU A 227 6.05 19.76 9.93
C LEU A 227 7.38 19.42 10.64
N SER A 228 7.34 19.14 11.94
CA SER A 228 8.53 18.69 12.68
C SER A 228 9.07 17.37 12.13
N LEU A 229 8.20 16.41 11.80
CA LEU A 229 8.60 15.14 11.21
C LEU A 229 9.28 15.35 9.84
N LEU A 230 8.72 16.21 9.00
CA LEU A 230 9.28 16.56 7.69
C LEU A 230 10.61 17.31 7.80
N ALA A 231 10.73 18.27 8.73
CA ALA A 231 11.97 19.01 8.96
C ALA A 231 13.12 18.09 9.43
N THR A 232 12.83 17.12 10.30
CA THR A 232 13.83 16.20 10.86
C THR A 232 14.33 15.14 9.88
N SER A 233 13.57 14.91 8.81
CA SER A 233 13.92 13.97 7.73
C SER A 233 14.61 14.67 6.53
N PHE A 234 14.73 16.00 6.55
CA PHE A 234 15.35 16.81 5.50
C PHE A 234 16.66 17.46 5.97
N SER A 235 17.80 16.91 5.54
CA SER A 235 18.97 17.74 5.23
C SER A 235 19.09 17.74 3.71
N PHE A 236 18.70 18.85 3.08
CA PHE A 236 18.67 19.00 1.62
C PHE A 236 20.05 18.75 0.98
N GLU A 237 21.14 19.03 1.69
CA GLU A 237 22.51 18.87 1.20
C GLU A 237 22.97 17.42 1.01
N SER A 238 22.43 16.44 1.74
CA SER A 238 22.90 15.04 1.64
C SER A 238 22.09 14.17 0.69
N HIS A 239 20.93 14.67 0.22
CA HIS A 239 20.03 13.91 -0.66
C HIS A 239 19.55 14.74 -1.84
N SER A 240 20.42 15.58 -2.41
CA SER A 240 20.31 15.88 -3.84
C SER A 240 20.46 14.56 -4.59
N PHE A 241 19.35 13.83 -4.73
CA PHE A 241 19.24 12.77 -5.70
C PHE A 241 19.43 13.46 -7.05
N LEU A 242 20.69 13.54 -7.50
CA LEU A 242 20.98 13.59 -8.91
C LEU A 242 20.16 12.45 -9.49
N LEU A 243 19.12 12.81 -10.24
CA LEU A 243 18.38 11.87 -11.07
C LEU A 243 19.43 11.21 -11.95
N SER A 244 19.92 10.04 -11.52
CA SER A 244 20.81 9.26 -12.35
C SER A 244 20.03 8.91 -13.60
N LEU A 245 20.68 9.05 -14.76
CA LEU A 245 20.08 8.61 -16.02
C LEU A 245 19.58 7.17 -15.85
N PRO A 246 18.42 6.82 -16.41
CA PRO A 246 17.83 5.51 -16.24
C PRO A 246 18.75 4.45 -16.91
N THR A 247 19.65 3.85 -16.13
CA THR A 247 20.51 2.77 -16.62
C THR A 247 20.03 1.43 -16.10
N ASN A 248 19.80 0.49 -17.01
CA ASN A 248 19.31 -0.87 -16.75
C ASN A 248 20.31 -1.78 -15.99
N GLN A 249 21.46 -1.25 -15.56
CA GLN A 249 22.54 -2.03 -14.95
C GLN A 249 22.35 -2.27 -13.44
N GLY A 250 21.64 -1.38 -12.73
CA GLY A 250 21.47 -1.48 -11.26
C GLY A 250 20.54 -2.61 -10.79
N PHE A 251 19.64 -3.11 -11.64
CA PHE A 251 18.74 -4.22 -11.27
C PHE A 251 19.45 -5.58 -11.20
N LYS A 252 20.61 -5.74 -11.87
CA LYS A 252 21.34 -7.00 -11.93
C LYS A 252 22.23 -7.26 -10.71
N SER A 253 22.43 -6.25 -9.85
CA SER A 253 23.34 -6.29 -8.71
C SER A 253 22.66 -6.39 -7.34
N LEU A 254 21.33 -6.54 -7.29
CA LEU A 254 20.60 -6.73 -6.04
C LEU A 254 20.71 -8.21 -5.60
N PRO A 255 21.19 -8.50 -4.37
CA PRO A 255 21.15 -9.85 -3.82
C PRO A 255 19.69 -10.24 -3.64
N LEU A 256 19.29 -11.35 -4.26
CA LEU A 256 18.02 -12.02 -4.02
C LEU A 256 17.97 -12.51 -2.57
N HIS A 257 17.54 -11.64 -1.65
CA HIS A 257 17.13 -12.10 -0.32
C HIS A 257 15.71 -12.67 -0.45
N THR A 258 15.65 -13.97 -0.73
CA THR A 258 14.46 -14.78 -0.48
C THR A 258 14.87 -15.94 0.40
N ASN A 259 14.27 -16.04 1.59
CA ASN A 259 14.00 -17.35 2.19
C ASN A 259 13.35 -18.20 1.09
N PRO A 260 13.96 -19.31 0.66
CA PRO A 260 13.39 -20.12 -0.39
C PRO A 260 12.32 -21.00 0.28
N SER A 261 11.10 -20.49 0.40
CA SER A 261 10.04 -21.30 -0.16
C SER A 261 10.25 -21.20 -1.66
N SER A 262 10.56 -22.31 -2.30
CA SER A 262 11.03 -22.44 -3.68
C SER A 262 10.11 -21.76 -4.70
N TYR A 263 10.19 -20.43 -4.85
CA TYR A 263 9.65 -19.72 -5.99
C TYR A 263 10.61 -19.96 -7.15
N SER A 264 10.46 -21.12 -7.79
CA SER A 264 11.03 -21.31 -9.11
C SER A 264 10.53 -20.19 -10.00
N SER A 265 11.43 -19.57 -10.76
CA SER A 265 11.01 -18.67 -11.85
C SER A 265 10.01 -19.43 -12.72
N PRO A 266 8.87 -18.82 -13.12
CA PRO A 266 7.87 -19.50 -13.93
C PRO A 266 8.39 -19.85 -15.32
N LEU A 267 9.43 -19.13 -15.78
CA LEU A 267 10.11 -19.35 -17.04
C LEU A 267 11.63 -19.43 -16.85
N ASP A 268 12.29 -20.20 -17.73
CA ASP A 268 13.74 -20.21 -17.82
C ASP A 268 14.28 -18.91 -18.43
N VAL A 269 15.57 -18.64 -18.23
CA VAL A 269 16.23 -17.40 -18.69
C VAL A 269 16.05 -17.17 -20.19
N ALA A 270 16.12 -18.23 -21.02
CA ALA A 270 15.91 -18.14 -22.46
C ALA A 270 14.48 -17.71 -22.81
N LYS A 271 13.48 -18.28 -22.12
CA LYS A 271 12.07 -17.96 -22.32
C LYS A 271 11.73 -16.56 -21.81
N TRP A 272 12.39 -16.08 -20.75
CA TRP A 272 12.28 -14.67 -20.34
C TRP A 272 12.84 -13.73 -21.41
N LYS A 273 13.99 -14.03 -22.00
CA LYS A 273 14.53 -13.22 -23.11
C LYS A 273 13.56 -13.21 -24.29
N GLN A 274 12.98 -14.36 -24.64
CA GLN A 274 11.95 -14.45 -25.67
C GLN A 274 10.73 -13.59 -25.30
N PHE A 275 10.21 -13.70 -24.08
CA PHE A 275 9.07 -12.90 -23.61
C PHE A 275 9.29 -11.39 -23.74
N TRP A 276 10.46 -10.90 -23.31
CA TRP A 276 10.77 -9.46 -23.34
C TRP A 276 11.04 -8.93 -24.75
N THR A 277 11.44 -9.79 -25.69
CA THR A 277 11.66 -9.41 -27.10
C THR A 277 10.38 -9.45 -27.94
N LEU A 278 9.31 -10.09 -27.46
CA LEU A 278 8.01 -10.09 -28.16
C LEU A 278 7.52 -8.66 -28.37
N GLN A 279 7.21 -8.29 -29.62
CA GLN A 279 6.58 -7.02 -29.94
C GLN A 279 5.07 -7.11 -29.71
N ILE A 280 4.65 -6.92 -28.46
CA ILE A 280 3.24 -6.93 -28.03
C ILE A 280 2.87 -5.62 -27.33
N PRO A 281 1.58 -5.23 -27.37
CA PRO A 281 1.10 -4.06 -26.63
C PRO A 281 1.46 -4.13 -25.14
N LEU A 282 1.83 -2.99 -24.55
CA LEU A 282 2.26 -2.91 -23.14
C LEU A 282 1.25 -3.52 -22.17
N ASN A 283 -0.04 -3.25 -22.39
CA ASN A 283 -1.10 -3.81 -21.55
C ASN A 283 -1.16 -5.34 -21.64
N ALA A 284 -1.00 -5.90 -22.84
CA ALA A 284 -0.96 -7.35 -23.04
C ALA A 284 0.25 -7.98 -22.35
N ARG A 285 1.41 -7.35 -22.44
CA ARG A 285 2.63 -7.77 -21.72
C ARG A 285 2.42 -7.77 -20.21
N ASN A 286 1.84 -6.69 -19.66
CA ASN A 286 1.57 -6.59 -18.23
C ASN A 286 0.61 -7.67 -17.73
N THR A 287 -0.43 -7.98 -18.51
CA THR A 287 -1.39 -9.04 -18.18
C THR A 287 -0.73 -10.41 -18.20
N TRP A 288 0.02 -10.73 -19.26
CA TRP A 288 0.75 -11.99 -19.34
C TRP A 288 1.75 -12.15 -18.20
N PHE A 289 2.54 -11.12 -17.92
CA PHE A 289 3.48 -11.11 -16.79
C PHE A 289 2.80 -11.37 -15.45
N ARG A 290 1.63 -10.76 -15.20
CA ARG A 290 0.87 -10.99 -13.97
C ARG A 290 0.37 -12.42 -13.84
N ILE A 291 -0.05 -13.03 -14.95
CA ILE A 291 -0.52 -14.42 -14.99
C ILE A 291 0.62 -15.38 -14.67
N LEU A 292 1.80 -15.20 -15.28
CA LEU A 292 2.99 -16.02 -14.99
C LEU A 292 3.42 -15.98 -13.53
N HIS A 293 3.17 -14.87 -12.83
CA HIS A 293 3.49 -14.70 -11.42
C HIS A 293 2.32 -15.00 -10.47
N GLU A 294 1.22 -15.57 -10.97
CA GLU A 294 0.03 -15.87 -10.18
C GLU A 294 -0.56 -14.64 -9.45
N LYS A 295 -0.33 -13.44 -9.99
CA LYS A 295 -0.80 -12.16 -9.42
C LYS A 295 -2.17 -11.75 -9.95
N VAL A 296 -3.00 -12.74 -10.28
CA VAL A 296 -4.34 -12.53 -10.82
C VAL A 296 -5.33 -12.38 -9.67
N THR A 297 -6.13 -11.32 -9.70
CA THR A 297 -7.17 -11.07 -8.70
C THR A 297 -8.48 -11.77 -9.08
N THR A 298 -8.56 -13.06 -8.78
CA THR A 298 -9.77 -13.87 -8.98
C THR A 298 -10.86 -13.51 -7.96
N ARG A 299 -12.14 -13.79 -8.27
CA ARG A 299 -13.23 -13.63 -7.29
C ARG A 299 -13.03 -14.48 -6.05
N GLN A 300 -12.50 -15.70 -6.18
CA GLN A 300 -12.15 -16.54 -5.03
C GLN A 300 -11.14 -15.83 -4.11
N LEU A 301 -10.06 -15.25 -4.67
CA LEU A 301 -9.06 -14.52 -3.89
C LEU A 301 -9.64 -13.25 -3.25
N LEU A 302 -10.51 -12.53 -3.96
CA LEU A 302 -11.19 -11.36 -3.42
C LEU A 302 -12.12 -11.73 -2.26
N HIS A 303 -12.91 -12.79 -2.40
CA HIS A 303 -13.78 -13.29 -1.33
C HIS A 303 -12.97 -13.76 -0.10
N GLN A 304 -11.82 -14.41 -0.30
CA GLN A 304 -10.93 -14.79 0.80
C GLN A 304 -10.43 -13.56 1.58
N ARG A 305 -10.18 -12.43 0.92
CA ARG A 305 -9.65 -11.20 1.54
C ARG A 305 -10.73 -10.27 2.08
N LEU A 306 -11.89 -10.21 1.42
CA LEU A 306 -12.99 -9.28 1.66
C LEU A 306 -14.33 -10.05 1.56
N ARG A 307 -14.55 -10.95 2.51
CA ARG A 307 -15.66 -11.92 2.51
C ARG A 307 -17.03 -11.28 2.37
N ASP A 308 -17.25 -10.14 3.02
CA ASP A 308 -18.55 -9.48 3.08
C ASP A 308 -18.85 -8.60 1.86
N SER A 309 -17.82 -8.30 1.04
CA SER A 309 -17.95 -7.39 -0.12
C SER A 309 -17.96 -8.11 -1.47
N PHE A 310 -17.45 -9.34 -1.54
CA PHE A 310 -17.32 -10.07 -2.80
C PHE A 310 -17.78 -11.52 -2.64
N THR A 311 -18.53 -12.02 -3.61
CA THR A 311 -18.83 -13.45 -3.75
C THR A 311 -17.71 -14.17 -4.52
N PRO A 312 -17.45 -15.46 -4.25
CA PRO A 312 -16.39 -16.22 -4.93
C PRO A 312 -16.78 -16.71 -6.33
N TYR A 313 -18.02 -16.44 -6.75
CA TYR A 313 -18.59 -17.03 -7.96
C TYR A 313 -18.26 -16.23 -9.22
N CYS A 314 -18.16 -16.95 -10.34
CA CYS A 314 -17.93 -16.35 -11.64
C CYS A 314 -19.13 -15.49 -12.08
N PRO A 315 -18.93 -14.21 -12.44
CA PRO A 315 -20.02 -13.32 -12.87
C PRO A 315 -20.55 -13.66 -14.27
N HIS A 316 -19.85 -14.52 -15.02
CA HIS A 316 -20.20 -14.91 -16.40
C HIS A 316 -21.06 -16.17 -16.48
N CYS A 317 -20.96 -17.02 -15.46
CA CYS A 317 -21.64 -18.30 -15.38
C CYS A 317 -22.97 -18.21 -14.61
N GLN A 318 -23.25 -17.06 -13.99
CA GLN A 318 -24.54 -16.76 -13.39
C GLN A 318 -25.54 -16.40 -14.50
N SER A 319 -26.34 -17.37 -14.93
CA SER A 319 -27.53 -17.10 -15.73
C SER A 319 -28.75 -17.02 -14.82
N SER A 320 -29.60 -16.01 -15.04
CA SER A 320 -30.83 -15.74 -14.29
C SER A 320 -31.91 -16.83 -14.43
N SER A 321 -31.66 -17.89 -15.18
CA SER A 321 -32.69 -18.82 -15.65
C SER A 321 -32.23 -20.28 -15.82
N SER A 322 -31.17 -20.73 -15.15
CA SER A 322 -30.77 -22.15 -15.23
C SER A 322 -30.33 -22.73 -13.89
N THR A 323 -30.77 -23.96 -13.66
CA THR A 323 -30.42 -24.95 -12.62
C THR A 323 -28.93 -25.33 -12.59
N THR A 324 -28.05 -24.46 -13.10
CA THR A 324 -26.61 -24.66 -13.19
C THR A 324 -25.93 -24.26 -11.89
N PRO A 325 -25.00 -25.07 -11.37
CA PRO A 325 -24.29 -24.77 -10.13
C PRO A 325 -23.49 -23.47 -10.24
N THR A 326 -23.45 -22.70 -9.15
CA THR A 326 -22.63 -21.48 -9.03
C THR A 326 -21.15 -21.87 -9.01
N ILE A 327 -20.48 -21.70 -10.15
CA ILE A 327 -19.07 -22.07 -10.31
C ILE A 327 -18.18 -21.04 -9.61
N ILE A 328 -17.26 -21.53 -8.77
CA ILE A 328 -16.22 -20.72 -8.13
C ILE A 328 -15.22 -20.27 -9.21
N GLU A 329 -14.90 -18.97 -9.23
CA GLU A 329 -13.89 -18.45 -10.15
C GLU A 329 -12.50 -18.52 -9.49
N ASP A 330 -11.84 -19.65 -9.71
CA ASP A 330 -10.40 -19.85 -9.46
C ASP A 330 -9.55 -19.32 -10.64
N THR A 331 -8.24 -19.54 -10.61
CA THR A 331 -7.32 -19.02 -11.65
C THR A 331 -7.61 -19.63 -13.03
N GLU A 332 -7.88 -20.92 -13.11
CA GLU A 332 -8.20 -21.59 -14.38
C GLU A 332 -9.51 -21.07 -14.95
N HIS A 333 -10.57 -20.97 -14.13
CA HIS A 333 -11.86 -20.46 -14.55
C HIS A 333 -11.82 -18.97 -14.88
N PHE A 334 -10.99 -18.21 -14.19
CA PHE A 334 -10.74 -16.82 -14.49
C PHE A 334 -10.09 -16.64 -15.87
N LEU A 335 -9.13 -17.49 -16.24
CA LEU A 335 -8.34 -17.34 -17.47
C LEU A 335 -8.90 -18.07 -18.69
N PHE A 336 -9.47 -19.26 -18.46
CA PHE A 336 -9.70 -20.25 -19.50
C PHE A 336 -11.06 -20.94 -19.41
N SER A 337 -11.34 -21.71 -18.34
CA SER A 337 -12.44 -22.70 -18.34
C SER A 337 -13.85 -22.12 -18.25
N CYS A 338 -14.00 -20.80 -18.06
CA CYS A 338 -15.28 -20.12 -18.18
C CYS A 338 -15.85 -20.26 -19.61
N PRO A 339 -17.08 -20.78 -19.80
CA PRO A 339 -17.63 -21.07 -21.14
C PRO A 339 -17.59 -19.89 -22.11
N ARG A 340 -17.92 -18.68 -21.64
CA ARG A 340 -17.88 -17.47 -22.47
C ARG A 340 -16.47 -17.09 -22.88
N LYS A 341 -15.46 -17.32 -22.04
CA LYS A 341 -14.05 -17.01 -22.33
C LYS A 341 -13.45 -18.09 -23.22
N LEU A 342 -13.78 -19.35 -22.97
CA LEU A 342 -13.38 -20.50 -23.79
C LEU A 342 -13.89 -20.39 -25.23
N ASP A 343 -15.11 -19.89 -25.41
CA ASP A 343 -15.68 -19.61 -26.73
C ASP A 343 -14.85 -18.59 -27.51
N VAL A 344 -14.45 -17.48 -26.86
CA VAL A 344 -13.54 -16.48 -27.46
C VAL A 344 -12.20 -17.13 -27.82
N TRP A 345 -11.60 -17.89 -26.91
CA TRP A 345 -10.33 -18.58 -27.17
C TRP A 345 -10.39 -19.49 -28.39
N ARG A 346 -11.37 -20.40 -28.44
CA ARG A 346 -11.52 -21.37 -29.54
C ARG A 346 -11.79 -20.69 -30.87
N GLN A 347 -12.73 -19.74 -30.92
CA GLN A 347 -13.05 -19.04 -32.17
C GLN A 347 -11.86 -18.23 -32.69
N THR A 348 -11.16 -17.50 -31.81
CA THR A 348 -10.06 -16.62 -32.25
C THR A 348 -8.80 -17.39 -32.61
N LEU A 349 -8.42 -18.41 -31.84
CA LEU A 349 -7.25 -19.22 -32.17
C LEU A 349 -7.50 -20.09 -33.42
N SER A 350 -8.72 -20.58 -33.61
CA SER A 350 -9.13 -21.28 -34.84
C SER A 350 -9.00 -20.37 -36.06
N LEU A 351 -9.47 -19.11 -35.94
CA LEU A 351 -9.46 -18.13 -37.02
C LEU A 351 -8.08 -17.55 -37.35
N TYR A 352 -7.28 -17.23 -36.32
CA TYR A 352 -6.03 -16.48 -36.52
C TYR A 352 -4.78 -17.34 -36.47
N ILE A 353 -4.85 -18.60 -36.01
CA ILE A 353 -3.69 -19.48 -35.88
C ILE A 353 -3.85 -20.75 -36.70
N SER A 354 -4.84 -21.57 -36.37
CA SER A 354 -5.08 -22.83 -37.09
C SER A 354 -6.43 -23.43 -36.68
N PRO A 355 -7.20 -23.99 -37.64
CA PRO A 355 -8.48 -24.65 -37.35
C PRO A 355 -8.43 -25.74 -36.26
N ARG A 356 -7.26 -26.34 -36.02
CA ARG A 356 -7.05 -27.34 -34.96
C ARG A 356 -7.38 -26.81 -33.56
N PHE A 357 -7.25 -25.49 -33.36
CA PHE A 357 -7.56 -24.83 -32.08
C PHE A 357 -9.06 -24.65 -31.82
N SER A 358 -9.93 -25.16 -32.70
CA SER A 358 -11.37 -25.28 -32.40
C SER A 358 -11.63 -26.14 -31.15
N TYR A 359 -10.71 -27.06 -30.82
CA TYR A 359 -10.74 -27.88 -29.62
C TYR A 359 -9.66 -27.49 -28.61
N PHE A 360 -9.31 -26.21 -28.54
CA PHE A 360 -8.24 -25.70 -27.66
C PHE A 360 -8.46 -26.16 -26.21
N ALA A 361 -7.41 -26.79 -25.66
CA ALA A 361 -7.39 -27.38 -24.33
C ALA A 361 -6.52 -26.55 -23.36
N TYR A 362 -6.69 -26.79 -22.05
CA TYR A 362 -5.98 -26.01 -21.04
C TYR A 362 -4.47 -26.28 -21.06
N GLU A 363 -4.05 -27.49 -21.40
CA GLU A 363 -2.66 -27.89 -21.56
C GLU A 363 -1.98 -27.07 -22.67
N GLU A 364 -2.69 -26.83 -23.78
CA GLU A 364 -2.21 -25.98 -24.87
C GLU A 364 -2.15 -24.51 -24.44
N TYR A 365 -3.13 -24.04 -23.66
CA TYR A 365 -3.09 -22.71 -23.05
C TYR A 365 -1.84 -22.53 -22.19
N ILE A 366 -1.54 -23.49 -21.31
CA ILE A 366 -0.35 -23.47 -20.46
C ILE A 366 0.93 -23.57 -21.30
N ALA A 367 0.95 -24.38 -22.35
CA ALA A 367 2.10 -24.49 -23.24
C ALA A 367 2.41 -23.16 -23.95
N ILE A 368 1.40 -22.46 -24.46
CA ILE A 368 1.59 -21.13 -25.08
C ILE A 368 1.98 -20.10 -24.03
N LEU A 369 1.31 -20.09 -22.87
CA LEU A 369 1.62 -19.19 -21.75
C LEU A 369 3.09 -19.29 -21.32
N HIS A 370 3.65 -20.49 -21.34
CA HIS A 370 5.06 -20.76 -21.01
C HIS A 370 6.02 -20.71 -22.21
N LEU A 371 5.56 -20.20 -23.35
CA LEU A 371 6.36 -20.07 -24.58
C LEU A 371 6.95 -21.42 -25.06
N ARG A 372 6.27 -22.54 -24.78
CA ARG A 372 6.73 -23.90 -25.13
C ARG A 372 6.25 -24.34 -26.51
N LEU A 373 5.20 -23.72 -27.02
CA LEU A 373 4.58 -24.10 -28.29
C LEU A 373 5.29 -23.39 -29.45
N ASP A 374 5.89 -24.15 -30.35
CA ASP A 374 6.54 -23.64 -31.56
C ASP A 374 5.63 -23.92 -32.76
N ILE A 375 4.94 -22.89 -33.22
CA ILE A 375 4.05 -22.97 -34.38
C ILE A 375 4.45 -21.85 -35.31
N ASP A 376 4.87 -22.24 -36.50
CA ASP A 376 5.05 -21.28 -37.58
C ASP A 376 3.68 -20.88 -38.16
N ARG A 377 3.51 -19.57 -38.31
CA ARG A 377 2.29 -18.92 -38.82
C ARG A 377 2.60 -17.98 -39.98
N SER A 378 3.83 -18.01 -40.49
CA SER A 378 4.31 -17.16 -41.59
C SER A 378 3.46 -17.29 -42.86
N SER A 379 2.86 -18.46 -43.09
CA SER A 379 2.00 -18.77 -44.25
C SER A 379 0.51 -18.46 -44.03
N HIS A 380 0.11 -17.91 -42.88
CA HIS A 380 -1.29 -17.66 -42.58
C HIS A 380 -1.83 -16.43 -43.33
N GLU A 381 -3.02 -16.53 -43.91
CA GLU A 381 -3.61 -15.45 -44.74
C GLU A 381 -3.86 -14.15 -43.96
N LEU A 382 -4.29 -14.26 -42.71
CA LEU A 382 -4.55 -13.11 -41.84
C LEU A 382 -3.31 -12.72 -41.02
N PHE A 383 -2.83 -11.49 -41.22
CA PHE A 383 -1.74 -10.85 -40.48
C PHE A 383 -0.45 -11.70 -40.45
N PRO A 384 0.09 -12.18 -41.58
CA PRO A 384 1.18 -13.18 -41.62
C PRO A 384 2.43 -12.80 -40.81
N ALA A 385 2.67 -11.51 -40.59
CA ALA A 385 3.80 -11.00 -39.82
C ALA A 385 3.71 -11.28 -38.31
N LEU A 386 2.52 -11.56 -37.76
CA LEU A 386 2.38 -11.80 -36.32
C LEU A 386 2.73 -13.25 -35.94
N SER A 387 3.49 -13.41 -34.86
CA SER A 387 3.71 -14.71 -34.22
C SER A 387 2.47 -15.20 -33.45
N VAL A 388 2.42 -16.51 -33.18
CA VAL A 388 1.42 -17.13 -32.29
C VAL A 388 1.36 -16.46 -30.93
N PHE A 389 2.52 -16.07 -30.38
CA PHE A 389 2.60 -15.40 -29.08
C PHE A 389 1.99 -14.00 -29.10
N GLN A 390 2.12 -13.26 -30.19
CA GLN A 390 1.49 -11.95 -30.34
C GLN A 390 -0.03 -12.07 -30.40
N VAL A 391 -0.54 -13.01 -31.20
CA VAL A 391 -1.97 -13.31 -31.29
C VAL A 391 -2.52 -13.72 -29.92
N PHE A 392 -1.85 -14.65 -29.25
CA PHE A 392 -2.22 -15.12 -27.91
C PHE A 392 -2.25 -13.98 -26.87
N ALA A 393 -1.23 -13.12 -26.84
CA ALA A 393 -1.16 -11.99 -25.91
C ALA A 393 -2.33 -11.03 -26.09
N CYS A 394 -2.70 -10.73 -27.34
CA CYS A 394 -3.82 -9.86 -27.66
C CYS A 394 -5.16 -10.46 -27.24
N ILE A 395 -5.38 -11.76 -27.48
CA ILE A 395 -6.59 -12.47 -27.04
C ILE A 395 -6.69 -12.43 -25.51
N GLN A 396 -5.61 -12.79 -24.81
CA GLN A 396 -5.55 -12.79 -23.35
C GLN A 396 -5.87 -11.42 -22.76
N GLN A 397 -5.29 -10.36 -23.33
CA GLN A 397 -5.56 -8.98 -22.93
C GLN A 397 -7.02 -8.57 -23.16
N ALA A 398 -7.61 -8.96 -24.28
CA ALA A 398 -8.99 -8.61 -24.60
C ALA A 398 -9.98 -9.30 -23.65
N ILE A 399 -9.77 -10.59 -23.37
CA ILE A 399 -10.55 -11.36 -22.39
C ILE A 399 -10.42 -10.74 -21.00
N TRP A 400 -9.19 -10.45 -20.56
CA TRP A 400 -8.92 -9.77 -19.29
C TRP A 400 -9.65 -8.42 -19.20
N SER A 401 -9.53 -7.59 -20.23
CA SER A 401 -10.15 -6.26 -20.28
C SER A 401 -11.68 -6.33 -20.29
N ALA A 402 -12.26 -7.28 -21.01
CA ALA A 402 -13.70 -7.49 -21.04
C ALA A 402 -14.23 -8.01 -19.70
N HIS A 403 -13.51 -8.92 -19.04
CA HIS A 403 -13.84 -9.38 -17.69
C HIS A 403 -13.92 -8.21 -16.71
N TYR A 404 -12.88 -7.37 -16.62
CA TYR A 404 -12.87 -6.26 -15.67
C TYR A 404 -13.85 -5.13 -16.03
N ARG A 405 -14.17 -4.94 -17.31
CA ARG A 405 -15.27 -4.05 -17.72
C ARG A 405 -16.61 -4.54 -17.17
N GLN A 406 -16.88 -5.84 -17.19
CA GLN A 406 -18.08 -6.36 -16.53
C GLN A 406 -18.06 -6.15 -15.02
N VAL A 407 -16.91 -6.42 -14.37
CA VAL A 407 -16.79 -6.31 -12.92
C VAL A 407 -16.95 -4.89 -12.41
N PHE A 408 -16.33 -3.91 -13.07
CA PHE A 408 -16.30 -2.52 -12.59
C PHE A 408 -17.32 -1.59 -13.27
N GLN A 409 -17.69 -1.88 -14.51
CA GLN A 409 -18.57 -1.01 -15.31
C GLN A 409 -19.90 -1.68 -15.66
N HIS A 410 -20.15 -2.90 -15.17
CA HIS A 410 -21.36 -3.68 -15.42
C HIS A 410 -21.66 -3.91 -16.92
N VAL A 411 -20.65 -3.79 -17.78
CA VAL A 411 -20.78 -4.07 -19.22
C VAL A 411 -20.79 -5.58 -19.44
N PRO A 412 -21.81 -6.17 -20.09
CA PRO A 412 -21.90 -7.61 -20.25
C PRO A 412 -20.73 -8.16 -21.09
N PHE A 413 -20.18 -9.30 -20.69
CA PHE A 413 -19.22 -10.04 -21.50
C PHE A 413 -19.96 -10.73 -22.66
N ILE A 414 -19.78 -10.18 -23.86
CA ILE A 414 -20.34 -10.70 -25.12
C ILE A 414 -19.20 -11.19 -26.01
N PRO A 415 -19.05 -12.52 -26.25
CA PRO A 415 -17.93 -13.08 -27.01
C PRO A 415 -17.68 -12.41 -28.35
N SER A 416 -18.71 -12.19 -29.17
CA SER A 416 -18.58 -11.53 -30.49
C SER A 416 -17.96 -10.13 -30.41
N THR A 417 -18.30 -9.34 -29.39
CA THR A 417 -17.73 -8.01 -29.17
C THR A 417 -16.26 -8.09 -28.76
N VAL A 418 -15.89 -9.09 -27.96
CA VAL A 418 -14.49 -9.34 -27.58
C VAL A 418 -13.68 -9.77 -28.80
N ILE A 419 -14.20 -10.68 -29.62
CA ILE A 419 -13.57 -11.13 -30.87
C ILE A 419 -13.33 -9.96 -31.83
N HIS A 420 -14.31 -9.07 -31.97
CA HIS A 420 -14.16 -7.87 -32.79
C HIS A 420 -13.08 -6.92 -32.24
N SER A 421 -13.00 -6.76 -30.91
CA SER A 421 -11.93 -5.99 -30.26
C SER A 421 -10.55 -6.61 -30.47
N ILE A 422 -10.45 -7.94 -30.49
CA ILE A 422 -9.22 -8.68 -30.79
C ILE A 422 -8.80 -8.38 -32.22
N HIS A 423 -9.70 -8.50 -33.19
CA HIS A 423 -9.42 -8.19 -34.60
C HIS A 423 -8.82 -6.79 -34.78
N ARG A 424 -9.44 -5.75 -34.19
CA ARG A 424 -8.91 -4.38 -34.25
C ARG A 424 -7.52 -4.26 -33.63
N THR A 425 -7.27 -4.98 -32.53
CA THR A 425 -5.96 -4.94 -31.86
C THR A 425 -4.89 -5.61 -32.71
N LEU A 426 -5.20 -6.74 -33.36
CA LEU A 426 -4.28 -7.44 -34.26
C LEU A 426 -3.99 -6.60 -35.50
N LEU A 427 -5.00 -6.00 -36.11
CA LEU A 427 -4.83 -5.09 -37.26
C LEU A 427 -3.89 -3.91 -36.93
N ASN A 428 -4.08 -3.30 -35.75
CA ASN A 428 -3.22 -2.20 -35.30
C ASN A 428 -1.79 -2.66 -35.00
N LEU A 429 -1.61 -3.88 -34.50
CA LEU A 429 -0.28 -4.41 -34.20
C LEU A 429 0.47 -4.76 -35.50
N ASP A 430 -0.22 -5.38 -36.45
CA ASP A 430 0.32 -5.74 -37.76
C ASP A 430 0.73 -4.50 -38.56
N SER A 431 -0.09 -3.44 -38.53
CA SER A 431 0.26 -2.17 -39.17
C SER A 431 1.49 -1.52 -38.54
N GLN A 432 1.58 -1.48 -37.21
CA GLN A 432 2.75 -0.93 -36.50
C GLN A 432 4.05 -1.65 -36.87
N LEU A 433 4.02 -2.99 -36.91
CA LEU A 433 5.20 -3.79 -37.25
C LEU A 433 5.60 -3.64 -38.72
N SER A 434 4.62 -3.47 -39.61
CA SER A 434 4.88 -3.20 -41.02
C SER A 434 5.62 -1.86 -41.22
N PHE A 435 5.27 -0.82 -40.44
CA PHE A 435 5.97 0.47 -40.50
C PHE A 435 7.39 0.40 -39.95
N ASP A 436 7.62 -0.33 -38.86
CA ASP A 436 8.97 -0.50 -38.27
C ASP A 436 9.93 -1.30 -39.17
N THR A 437 9.43 -1.99 -40.19
CA THR A 437 10.25 -2.75 -41.15
C THR A 437 10.72 -1.91 -42.34
N ILE A 438 10.16 -0.71 -42.54
CA ILE A 438 10.43 0.20 -43.68
C ILE A 438 11.46 1.28 -43.31
N ILE A 439 11.71 1.50 -42.01
CA ILE A 439 12.71 2.41 -41.45
C ILE A 439 13.97 1.61 -41.12
#